data_AF-A0A813KXM9-F1
#
_entry.id   AF-A0A813KXM9-F1
#
_cell.length_a   1.000
_cell.length_b   1.000
_cell.length_c   1.000
_cell.angle_alpha   90.00
_cell.angle_beta   90.00
_cell.angle_gamma   90.00
#
_symmetry.space_group_name_H-M   'P 1'
#
loop_
_entity.id
_entity.type
_entity.pdbx_description
1 polymer ?
#
loop_
_entity_poly.entity_id
_entity_poly.type
_entity_poly.pdbx_seq_one_letter_code
_entity_poly.pdbx_strand_id
1 'polypeptide(L)'
;EDVCLRPERPILNYAWGDEAEVVKIYISQDSEPDAVAAARAGKSGEAEVRWKPRSLKLRIHGEKLDFVLDLDPIYYEIVPEESKFRVSENKRVTLTLKKKESFTWLKLLKPES
;
A
#
# COMPACT_ATOMS: atom_id res chain seq x y z
N GLU A 1 -17.72 7.03 -18.99
CA GLU A 1 -16.40 6.61 -18.48
C GLU A 1 -16.52 5.12 -18.18
N ASP A 2 -15.91 4.28 -19.02
CA ASP A 2 -15.96 2.83 -18.89
C ASP A 2 -15.14 2.42 -17.65
N VAL A 3 -15.83 2.18 -16.54
CA VAL A 3 -15.22 1.62 -15.34
C VAL A 3 -14.88 0.18 -15.67
N CYS A 4 -13.63 -0.07 -16.06
CA CYS A 4 -13.11 -1.40 -16.30
C CYS A 4 -13.16 -2.16 -14.97
N LEU A 5 -14.29 -2.79 -14.66
CA LEU A 5 -14.55 -3.58 -13.45
C LEU A 5 -13.76 -4.88 -13.54
N ARG A 6 -12.44 -4.76 -13.46
CA ARG A 6 -11.56 -5.92 -13.26
C ARG A 6 -11.84 -6.44 -11.85
N PRO A 7 -11.89 -7.77 -11.66
CA PRO A 7 -12.06 -8.33 -10.33
C PRO A 7 -10.92 -7.83 -9.43
N GLU A 8 -11.28 -7.34 -8.25
CA GLU A 8 -10.33 -6.83 -7.26
C GLU A 8 -9.89 -7.99 -6.34
N ARG A 9 -8.59 -8.23 -6.25
CA ARG A 9 -8.00 -9.19 -5.32
C ARG A 9 -7.37 -8.44 -4.15
N PRO A 10 -7.80 -8.69 -2.91
CA PRO A 10 -7.20 -8.05 -1.75
C PRO A 10 -5.78 -8.58 -1.51
N ILE A 11 -4.84 -7.67 -1.24
CA ILE A 11 -3.48 -8.01 -0.80
C ILE A 11 -3.53 -8.23 0.71
N LEU A 12 -3.40 -9.49 1.13
CA LEU A 12 -3.43 -9.87 2.54
C LEU A 12 -2.02 -10.12 3.09
N ASN A 13 -1.08 -10.52 2.23
CA ASN A 13 0.29 -10.84 2.63
C ASN A 13 1.21 -9.64 2.41
N TYR A 14 1.38 -8.84 3.47
CA TYR A 14 2.33 -7.73 3.49
C TYR A 14 3.09 -7.71 4.82
N ALA A 15 4.31 -7.20 4.79
CA ALA A 15 5.08 -6.88 5.99
C ALA A 15 5.03 -5.38 6.23
N TRP A 16 5.11 -4.95 7.47
CA TRP A 16 5.28 -3.53 7.79
C TRP A 16 6.30 -3.37 8.92
N GLY A 17 6.95 -2.22 8.92
CA GLY A 17 7.94 -1.85 9.93
C GLY A 17 7.72 -0.41 10.35
N ASP A 18 7.84 -0.18 11.64
CA ASP A 18 7.84 1.15 12.21
C ASP A 18 9.29 1.68 12.24
N GLU A 19 9.50 2.88 11.71
CA GLU A 19 10.72 3.65 11.86
C GLU A 19 10.40 4.93 12.64
N ALA A 20 11.43 5.64 13.12
CA ALA A 20 11.26 6.78 14.02
C ALA A 20 10.15 7.75 13.59
N GLU A 21 10.17 8.20 12.33
CA GLU A 21 9.21 9.19 11.81
C GLU A 21 8.27 8.66 10.72
N VAL A 22 8.48 7.42 10.26
CA VAL A 22 7.74 6.86 9.13
C VAL A 22 7.34 5.42 9.40
N VAL A 23 6.29 4.95 8.74
CA VAL A 23 5.95 3.53 8.69
C VAL A 23 6.19 3.05 7.27
N LYS A 24 6.92 1.94 7.12
CA LYS A 24 7.13 1.32 5.81
C LYS A 24 6.33 0.04 5.69
N ILE A 25 5.60 -0.10 4.60
CA ILE A 25 4.89 -1.34 4.25
C ILE A 25 5.59 -1.94 3.04
N TYR A 26 5.90 -3.23 3.12
CA TYR A 26 6.62 -3.99 2.12
C TYR A 26 5.72 -5.11 1.59
N ILE A 27 5.53 -5.11 0.29
CA ILE A 27 4.86 -6.19 -0.44
C ILE A 27 5.94 -6.84 -1.29
N SER A 28 6.48 -7.96 -0.82
CA SER A 28 7.53 -8.72 -1.49
C SER A 28 6.97 -9.59 -2.61
N GLN A 29 7.78 -9.83 -3.64
CA GLN A 29 7.43 -10.79 -4.69
C GLN A 29 7.22 -12.20 -4.13
N ASP A 30 7.93 -12.58 -3.05
CA ASP A 30 7.73 -13.86 -2.38
C ASP A 30 6.35 -13.99 -1.73
N SER A 31 5.75 -12.87 -1.30
CA SER A 31 4.43 -12.86 -0.65
C SER A 31 3.30 -12.74 -1.68
N GLU A 32 3.46 -11.82 -2.63
CA GLU A 32 2.44 -11.50 -3.65
C GLU A 32 3.11 -11.33 -5.02
N PRO A 33 3.52 -12.43 -5.67
CA PRO A 33 4.28 -12.37 -6.93
C PRO A 33 3.47 -11.72 -8.05
N ASP A 34 2.17 -12.04 -8.14
CA ASP A 34 1.29 -11.49 -9.16
C ASP A 34 1.13 -9.97 -9.03
N ALA A 35 1.02 -9.47 -7.80
CA ALA A 35 0.87 -8.03 -7.53
C ALA A 35 2.15 -7.25 -7.86
N VAL A 36 3.32 -7.79 -7.47
CA VAL A 36 4.61 -7.15 -7.78
C VAL A 36 4.91 -7.18 -9.28
N ALA A 37 4.56 -8.27 -9.97
CA ALA A 37 4.68 -8.36 -11.42
C ALA A 37 3.75 -7.37 -12.14
N ALA A 38 2.50 -7.22 -11.66
CA ALA A 38 1.54 -6.27 -12.20
C ALA A 38 1.97 -4.80 -11.99
N ALA A 39 2.60 -4.48 -10.86
CA ALA A 39 3.07 -3.13 -10.56
C ALA A 39 4.18 -2.64 -11.50
N ARG A 40 4.91 -3.55 -12.16
CA ARG A 40 6.03 -3.24 -13.08
C ARG A 40 6.98 -2.20 -12.48
N ALA A 41 7.14 -1.05 -13.14
CA ALA A 41 7.94 0.08 -12.66
C ALA A 41 7.11 1.13 -11.89
N GLY A 42 5.78 1.03 -11.87
CA GLY A 42 4.86 1.98 -11.24
C GLY A 42 4.90 3.39 -11.83
N LYS A 43 5.20 3.53 -13.13
CA LYS A 43 5.44 4.82 -13.82
C LYS A 43 4.35 5.20 -14.82
N SER A 44 3.55 4.25 -15.30
CA SER A 44 2.52 4.43 -16.33
C SER A 44 1.11 4.25 -15.75
N GLY A 45 0.93 4.47 -14.45
CA GLY A 45 -0.36 4.26 -13.77
C GLY A 45 -0.66 2.79 -13.45
N GLU A 46 0.34 1.90 -13.50
CA GLU A 46 0.17 0.49 -13.11
C GLU A 46 -0.05 0.33 -11.61
N ALA A 47 0.34 1.32 -10.81
CA ALA A 47 0.08 1.37 -9.38
C ALA A 47 -0.37 2.78 -8.99
N GLU A 48 -1.51 2.86 -8.32
CA GLU A 48 -2.08 4.08 -7.77
C GLU A 48 -2.21 3.92 -6.27
N VAL A 49 -1.84 4.96 -5.52
CA VAL A 49 -2.05 4.99 -4.08
C VAL A 49 -2.88 6.20 -3.70
N ARG A 50 -3.89 5.96 -2.87
CA ARG A 50 -4.72 6.99 -2.27
C ARG A 50 -4.39 7.06 -0.80
N TRP A 51 -3.73 8.13 -0.40
CA TRP A 51 -3.42 8.42 0.99
C TRP A 51 -4.55 9.23 1.62
N LYS A 52 -4.96 8.84 2.81
CA LYS A 52 -5.88 9.59 3.68
C LYS A 52 -5.25 9.70 5.06
N PRO A 53 -5.67 10.68 5.90
CA PRO A 53 -5.08 10.84 7.23
C PRO A 53 -5.14 9.58 8.09
N ARG A 54 -6.17 8.73 7.92
CA ARG A 54 -6.36 7.49 8.70
C ARG A 54 -6.57 6.25 7.84
N SER A 55 -6.19 6.30 6.58
CA SER A 55 -6.21 5.12 5.73
C SER A 55 -5.34 5.27 4.51
N LEU A 56 -5.02 4.13 3.91
CA LEU A 56 -4.40 4.12 2.60
C LEU A 56 -5.00 3.01 1.76
N LYS A 57 -5.10 3.28 0.47
CA LYS A 57 -5.53 2.30 -0.52
C LYS A 57 -4.54 2.28 -1.66
N LEU A 58 -3.79 1.19 -1.80
CA LEU A 58 -2.95 0.93 -2.96
C LEU A 58 -3.74 0.03 -3.92
N ARG A 59 -3.87 0.47 -5.16
CA ARG A 59 -4.46 -0.28 -6.27
C ARG A 59 -3.37 -0.52 -7.30
N ILE A 60 -3.10 -1.79 -7.61
CA ILE A 60 -2.19 -2.21 -8.66
C ILE A 60 -3.03 -2.78 -9.79
N HIS A 61 -2.94 -2.17 -10.97
CA HIS A 61 -3.69 -2.56 -12.15
C HIS A 61 -2.97 -3.71 -12.85
N GLY A 62 -3.50 -4.93 -12.72
CA GLY A 62 -3.02 -6.08 -13.47
C GLY A 62 -3.73 -6.22 -14.82
N GLU A 63 -3.20 -7.09 -15.67
CA GLU A 63 -3.79 -7.37 -16.99
C GLU A 63 -5.18 -8.04 -16.89
N LYS A 64 -5.39 -8.88 -15.88
CA LYS A 64 -6.64 -9.65 -15.69
C LYS A 64 -7.45 -9.25 -14.46
N LEU A 65 -6.79 -8.74 -13.43
CA LEU A 65 -7.38 -8.44 -12.13
C LEU A 65 -6.58 -7.31 -11.47
N ASP A 66 -7.23 -6.56 -10.60
CA ASP A 66 -6.59 -5.46 -9.86
C ASP A 66 -6.25 -5.94 -8.46
N PHE A 67 -5.03 -5.68 -7.99
CA PHE A 67 -4.62 -6.00 -6.63
C PHE A 67 -4.83 -4.79 -5.74
N VAL A 68 -5.55 -4.95 -4.64
CA VAL A 68 -5.92 -3.84 -3.77
C VAL A 68 -5.42 -4.12 -2.36
N LEU A 69 -4.51 -3.28 -1.87
CA LEU A 69 -4.20 -3.22 -0.45
C LEU A 69 -5.01 -2.07 0.16
N ASP A 70 -6.01 -2.42 0.96
CA ASP A 70 -6.86 -1.48 1.67
C ASP A 70 -6.54 -1.57 3.17
N LEU A 71 -6.06 -0.45 3.74
CA LEU A 71 -5.78 -0.33 5.16
C LEU A 71 -6.62 0.82 5.71
N ASP A 72 -7.80 0.48 6.19
CA ASP A 72 -8.77 1.39 6.79
C ASP A 72 -9.49 0.66 7.95
N PRO A 73 -9.50 1.20 9.19
CA PRO A 73 -8.76 2.36 9.68
C PRO A 73 -7.36 2.00 10.22
N ILE A 74 -6.35 2.81 9.90
CA ILE A 74 -5.03 2.72 10.55
C ILE A 74 -5.07 3.34 11.96
N TYR A 75 -4.20 2.90 12.86
CA TYR A 75 -4.27 3.26 14.28
C TYR A 75 -3.95 4.74 14.55
N TYR A 76 -2.93 5.29 13.89
CA TYR A 76 -2.47 6.67 14.06
C TYR A 76 -2.56 7.46 12.75
N GLU A 77 -2.68 8.77 12.87
CA GLU A 77 -2.73 9.62 11.68
C GLU A 77 -1.39 9.69 10.93
N ILE A 78 -1.49 9.69 9.60
CA ILE A 78 -0.37 9.93 8.69
C ILE A 78 -0.50 11.31 8.05
N VAL A 79 0.61 11.80 7.49
CA VAL A 79 0.64 12.99 6.64
C VAL A 79 0.57 12.52 5.18
N PRO A 80 -0.61 12.58 4.52
CA PRO A 80 -0.79 12.06 3.16
C PRO A 80 0.13 12.72 2.14
N GLU A 81 0.38 14.02 2.31
CA GLU A 81 1.19 14.86 1.42
C GLU A 81 2.68 14.50 1.47
N GLU A 82 3.17 14.00 2.61
CA GLU A 82 4.56 13.54 2.78
C GLU A 82 4.72 12.02 2.58
N SER A 83 3.60 11.32 2.37
CA SER A 83 3.60 9.87 2.14
C SER A 83 3.93 9.57 0.68
N LYS A 84 4.74 8.54 0.47
CA LYS A 84 5.26 8.18 -0.86
C LYS A 84 5.26 6.68 -1.03
N PHE A 85 5.18 6.22 -2.27
CA PHE A 85 5.36 4.82 -2.60
C PHE A 85 6.50 4.66 -3.61
N ARG A 86 7.11 3.48 -3.60
CA ARG A 86 8.17 3.10 -4.52
C ARG A 86 7.95 1.66 -4.93
N VAL A 87 7.87 1.42 -6.23
CA VAL A 87 7.90 0.07 -6.78
C VAL A 87 9.34 -0.27 -7.13
N SER A 88 9.82 -1.41 -6.63
CA SER A 88 11.04 -2.05 -7.12
C SER A 88 10.61 -3.20 -8.00
N GLU A 89 10.77 -3.01 -9.31
CA GLU A 89 10.38 -3.99 -10.33
C GLU A 89 10.96 -5.37 -10.00
N ASN A 90 10.11 -6.40 -10.04
CA ASN A 90 10.47 -7.79 -9.74
C ASN A 90 11.18 -7.99 -8.39
N LYS A 91 10.85 -7.15 -7.39
CA LYS A 91 11.44 -7.28 -6.05
C LYS A 91 10.42 -7.02 -4.96
N ARG A 92 9.91 -5.79 -4.88
CA ARG A 92 8.93 -5.39 -3.86
C ARG A 92 8.30 -4.04 -4.13
N VAL A 93 7.06 -3.87 -3.68
CA VAL A 93 6.43 -2.55 -3.52
C VAL A 93 6.68 -2.07 -2.09
N THR A 94 7.13 -0.82 -1.94
CA THR A 94 7.37 -0.19 -0.64
C THR A 94 6.50 1.06 -0.52
N LEU A 95 5.62 1.08 0.46
CA LEU A 95 4.84 2.25 0.85
C LEU A 95 5.56 2.89 2.04
N THR A 96 5.79 4.20 2.00
CA THR A 96 6.36 4.97 3.09
C THR A 96 5.32 5.99 3.54
N LEU A 97 4.77 5.75 4.73
CA LEU A 97 3.78 6.60 5.36
C LEU A 97 4.51 7.54 6.32
N LYS A 98 4.36 8.85 6.15
CA LYS A 98 4.88 9.81 7.13
C LYS A 98 3.93 9.84 8.33
N LYS A 99 4.45 9.55 9.53
CA LYS A 99 3.65 9.63 10.75
C LYS A 99 3.37 11.11 11.03
N LYS A 100 2.13 11.45 11.41
CA LYS A 100 1.79 12.82 11.85
C LYS A 100 2.40 13.13 13.21
N GLU A 101 2.40 12.14 14.09
CA GLU A 101 3.07 12.19 15.40
C GLU A 101 4.09 11.05 15.48
N SER A 102 5.27 11.33 16.03
CA SER A 102 6.40 10.41 16.11
C SER A 102 6.23 9.30 17.15
N PHE A 103 5.02 8.77 17.30
CA PHE A 103 4.74 7.64 18.17
C PHE A 103 5.26 6.34 17.58
N THR A 104 5.62 5.40 18.46
CA THR A 104 5.89 4.01 18.08
C THR A 104 4.58 3.31 17.76
N TRP A 105 4.47 2.75 16.55
CA TRP A 105 3.27 2.05 16.13
C TRP A 105 3.35 0.59 16.59
N LEU A 106 2.63 0.24 17.65
CA LEU A 106 2.52 -1.15 18.10
C LEU A 106 1.55 -1.97 17.24
N LYS A 107 0.61 -1.29 16.56
CA LYS A 107 -0.37 -1.87 15.66
C LYS A 107 -0.53 -0.97 14.45
N LEU A 108 -0.63 -1.57 13.26
CA LEU A 108 -0.88 -0.85 12.01
C LEU A 108 -2.37 -0.51 11.87
N LEU A 109 -3.21 -1.54 11.96
CA LEU A 109 -4.65 -1.43 11.85
C LEU A 109 -5.28 -1.33 13.23
N LYS A 110 -6.34 -0.52 13.33
CA LYS A 110 -7.18 -0.51 14.51
C LYS A 110 -8.10 -1.73 14.44
N PRO A 111 -8.12 -2.61 15.45
CA PRO A 111 -9.06 -3.72 15.47
C PRO A 111 -10.49 -3.16 15.44
N GLU A 112 -11.33 -3.69 14.56
CA GLU A 112 -12.77 -3.44 14.61
C GLU A 112 -13.25 -3.89 16.00
N SER A 113 -13.78 -2.94 16.78
CA SER A 113 -14.41 -3.20 18.09
C SER A 113 -15.88 -3.52 17.91
#